data_AF-A0A968HGN6-F1
#
_entry.id   AF-A0A968HGN6-F1
#
_cell.length_a   1.000
_cell.length_b   1.000
_cell.length_c   1.000
_cell.angle_alpha   90.00
_cell.angle_beta   90.00
_cell.angle_gamma   90.00
#
_symmetry.space_group_name_H-M   'P 1'
#
loop_
_entity.id
_entity.type
_entity.pdbx_description
1 polymer ?
#
loop_
_entity_poly.entity_id
_entity_poly.type
_entity_poly.pdbx_seq_one_letter_code
_entity_poly.pdbx_strand_id
1 'polypeptide(L)'
;MPWRKLANTAVTGLVFTSLIWVLCSESRPLVVNSQIVESKRLENVFILSRTEQYFINRPDLKEAYLKAVETLRDREDCGEIGLLLGGDTWEYPFWALLDDRPGKPMRFEHIALEKNESLVKASSAYKAFSPCAIIASERPDKDVPELRLDDKVYSREWHQAPVSLFLEQFVSPEKRGK
;
A
#
# COMPACT_ATOMS: atom_id res chain seq x y z
N MET A 1 7.91 -6.14 52.31
CA MET A 1 8.95 -6.81 51.48
C MET A 1 8.46 -8.03 50.64
N PRO A 2 7.38 -8.78 50.95
CA PRO A 2 6.96 -9.93 50.12
C PRO A 2 6.20 -9.55 48.83
N TRP A 3 5.54 -8.39 48.80
CA TRP A 3 4.74 -7.94 47.65
C TRP A 3 5.54 -7.77 46.36
N ARG A 4 6.79 -7.29 46.45
CA ARG A 4 7.68 -7.14 45.28
C ARG A 4 8.02 -8.50 44.66
N LYS A 5 8.21 -9.54 45.48
CA LYS A 5 8.51 -10.89 44.99
C LYS A 5 7.30 -11.50 44.29
N LEU A 6 6.11 -11.37 44.89
CA LEU A 6 4.85 -11.82 44.29
C LEU A 6 4.55 -11.10 42.97
N ALA A 7 4.70 -9.79 42.94
CA ALA A 7 4.53 -8.99 41.72
C ALA A 7 5.50 -9.43 40.62
N ASN A 8 6.78 -9.63 40.94
CA ASN A 8 7.77 -10.09 39.97
C ASN A 8 7.43 -11.47 39.42
N THR A 9 7.03 -12.43 40.27
CA THR A 9 6.62 -13.77 39.81
C THR A 9 5.41 -13.70 38.89
N ALA A 10 4.41 -12.87 39.21
CA ALA A 10 3.24 -12.68 38.35
C ALA A 10 3.63 -12.06 36.99
N VAL A 11 4.47 -11.03 36.98
CA VAL A 11 4.97 -10.40 35.74
C VAL A 11 5.74 -11.40 34.90
N THR A 12 6.64 -12.17 35.50
CA THR A 12 7.38 -13.22 34.80
C THR A 12 6.44 -14.25 34.19
N GLY A 13 5.44 -14.72 34.94
CA GLY A 13 4.42 -15.64 34.43
C GLY A 13 3.68 -15.06 33.23
N LEU A 14 3.22 -13.81 33.31
CA LEU A 14 2.54 -13.12 32.21
C LEU A 14 3.42 -13.02 30.95
N VAL A 15 4.69 -12.61 31.11
CA VAL A 15 5.63 -12.54 29.98
C VAL A 15 5.80 -13.91 29.33
N PHE A 16 6.06 -14.96 30.09
CA PHE A 16 6.22 -16.30 29.53
C PHE A 16 4.96 -16.80 28.83
N THR A 17 3.78 -16.55 29.40
CA THR A 17 2.51 -16.93 28.74
C THR A 17 2.26 -16.14 27.46
N SER A 18 2.69 -14.88 27.39
CA SER A 18 2.54 -14.07 26.18
C SER A 18 3.43 -14.56 25.03
N LEU A 19 4.57 -15.19 25.34
CA LEU A 19 5.48 -15.73 24.31
C LEU A 19 4.82 -16.80 23.46
N ILE A 20 3.94 -17.64 24.03
CA ILE A 20 3.24 -18.68 23.26
C ILE A 20 2.41 -18.06 22.13
N TRP A 21 1.70 -16.97 22.43
CA TRP A 21 0.90 -16.25 21.44
C TRP A 21 1.75 -15.55 20.37
N VAL A 22 2.93 -15.04 20.76
CA VAL A 22 3.87 -14.41 19.81
C VAL A 22 4.49 -15.45 18.89
N LEU A 23 4.92 -16.60 19.43
CA LEU A 23 5.58 -17.66 18.66
C LEU A 23 4.64 -18.34 17.66
N CYS A 24 3.36 -18.50 18.03
CA CYS A 24 2.34 -19.18 17.24
C CYS A 24 1.34 -18.21 16.57
N SER A 25 1.73 -16.94 16.35
CA SER A 25 0.87 -15.94 15.70
C SER A 25 0.32 -16.45 14.37
N GLU A 26 -0.96 -16.22 14.11
CA GLU A 26 -1.65 -16.61 12.86
C GLU A 26 -1.03 -15.92 11.65
N SER A 27 -0.84 -14.60 11.70
CA SER A 27 -0.34 -13.85 10.55
C SER A 27 1.15 -14.05 10.29
N ARG A 28 1.97 -14.31 11.31
CA ARG A 28 3.44 -14.38 11.19
C ARG A 28 4.03 -15.38 12.20
N PRO A 29 3.83 -16.69 11.99
CA PRO A 29 4.37 -17.69 12.88
C PRO A 29 5.90 -17.69 12.88
N LEU A 30 6.47 -17.81 14.08
CA LEU A 30 7.89 -18.15 14.26
C LEU A 30 8.08 -19.68 14.31
N VAL A 31 7.07 -20.38 14.85
CA VAL A 31 7.00 -21.83 14.98
C VAL A 31 5.69 -22.33 14.35
N VAL A 32 5.63 -23.61 13.99
CA VAL A 32 4.45 -24.27 13.40
C VAL A 32 3.13 -23.84 14.08
N ASN A 33 2.19 -23.35 13.27
CA ASN A 33 0.84 -22.96 13.70
C ASN A 33 -0.25 -23.70 12.89
N SER A 34 -1.50 -23.37 13.16
CA SER A 34 -2.71 -23.83 12.45
C SER A 34 -2.60 -23.67 10.93
N GLN A 35 -2.17 -22.51 10.44
CA GLN A 35 -2.04 -22.22 9.00
C GLN A 35 -1.01 -23.11 8.32
N ILE A 36 0.13 -23.39 8.97
CA ILE A 36 1.17 -24.31 8.46
C ILE A 36 0.61 -25.74 8.36
N VAL A 37 -0.19 -26.16 9.34
CA VAL A 37 -0.81 -27.49 9.36
C VAL A 37 -1.86 -27.61 8.25
N GLU A 38 -2.68 -26.58 8.04
CA GLU A 38 -3.73 -26.55 7.03
C GLU A 38 -3.17 -26.46 5.61
N SER A 39 -2.22 -25.56 5.37
CA SER A 39 -1.57 -25.35 4.07
C SER A 39 -0.58 -26.47 3.70
N LYS A 40 -0.13 -27.27 4.67
CA LYS A 40 0.96 -28.26 4.54
C LYS A 40 2.27 -27.65 4.01
N ARG A 41 2.47 -26.35 4.17
CA ARG A 41 3.69 -25.64 3.78
C ARG A 41 4.35 -25.04 5.01
N LEU A 42 5.67 -25.20 5.10
CA LEU A 42 6.48 -24.55 6.14
C LEU A 42 6.66 -23.06 5.78
N GLU A 43 5.62 -22.26 6.00
CA GLU A 43 5.62 -20.82 5.77
C GLU A 43 5.79 -20.10 7.11
N ASN A 44 7.00 -19.60 7.38
CA ASN A 44 7.32 -18.81 8.57
C ASN A 44 8.11 -17.55 8.19
N VAL A 45 8.31 -16.64 9.15
CA VAL A 45 8.98 -15.35 8.91
C VAL A 45 10.42 -15.48 8.38
N PHE A 46 11.09 -16.62 8.64
CA PHE A 46 12.48 -16.85 8.24
C PHE A 46 12.59 -17.43 6.83
N ILE A 47 11.52 -18.05 6.33
CA ILE A 47 11.49 -18.71 5.01
C ILE A 47 10.87 -17.79 3.96
N LEU A 48 9.79 -17.08 4.31
CA LEU A 48 9.09 -16.21 3.39
C LEU A 48 9.94 -14.98 3.02
N SER A 49 9.95 -14.60 1.75
CA SER A 49 10.56 -13.33 1.34
C SER A 49 9.80 -12.16 1.97
N ARG A 50 10.45 -10.99 2.14
CA ARG A 50 9.78 -9.80 2.70
C ARG A 50 8.52 -9.43 1.92
N THR A 51 8.57 -9.56 0.60
CA THR A 51 7.43 -9.33 -0.29
C THR A 51 6.27 -10.27 0.03
N GLU A 52 6.51 -11.58 0.19
CA GLU A 52 5.45 -12.54 0.60
C GLU A 52 4.83 -12.15 1.95
N GLN A 53 5.67 -11.77 2.92
CA GLN A 53 5.22 -11.41 4.27
C GLN A 53 4.29 -10.19 4.32
N TYR A 54 4.35 -9.29 3.34
CA TYR A 54 3.45 -8.13 3.25
C TYR A 54 2.02 -8.54 2.88
N PHE A 55 1.86 -9.62 2.13
CA PHE A 55 0.56 -10.05 1.60
C PHE A 55 -0.02 -11.29 2.30
N ILE A 56 0.57 -11.75 3.40
CA ILE A 56 0.14 -12.98 4.10
C ILE A 56 -1.34 -12.98 4.49
N ASN A 57 -1.87 -11.83 4.90
CA ASN A 57 -3.28 -11.67 5.31
C ASN A 57 -4.20 -11.27 4.13
N ARG A 58 -3.63 -10.91 2.98
CA ARG A 58 -4.33 -10.39 1.78
C ARG A 58 -3.60 -10.86 0.49
N PRO A 59 -3.48 -12.18 0.26
CA PRO A 59 -2.69 -12.71 -0.85
C PRO A 59 -3.28 -12.33 -2.22
N ASP A 60 -4.58 -12.06 -2.28
CA ASP A 60 -5.33 -11.58 -3.42
C ASP A 60 -4.83 -10.23 -3.96
N LEU A 61 -4.27 -9.37 -3.09
CA LEU A 61 -3.76 -8.05 -3.48
C LEU A 61 -2.39 -8.09 -4.13
N LYS A 62 -1.61 -9.15 -3.87
CA LYS A 62 -0.18 -9.22 -4.19
C LYS A 62 0.12 -8.92 -5.65
N GLU A 63 -0.59 -9.57 -6.57
CA GLU A 63 -0.32 -9.46 -7.99
C GLU A 63 -0.58 -8.03 -8.50
N ALA A 64 -1.71 -7.43 -8.08
CA ALA A 64 -2.07 -6.08 -8.47
C ALA A 64 -1.06 -5.04 -7.95
N TYR A 65 -0.56 -5.22 -6.72
CA TYR A 65 0.44 -4.32 -6.14
C TYR A 65 1.79 -4.44 -6.84
N LEU A 66 2.26 -5.67 -7.10
CA LEU A 66 3.53 -5.89 -7.77
C LEU A 66 3.56 -5.28 -9.17
N LYS A 67 2.48 -5.44 -9.95
CA LYS A 67 2.37 -4.83 -11.28
C LYS A 67 2.35 -3.31 -11.23
N ALA A 68 1.59 -2.71 -10.30
CA ALA A 68 1.59 -1.26 -10.11
C ALA A 68 2.99 -0.73 -9.76
N VAL A 69 3.72 -1.43 -8.88
CA VAL A 69 5.11 -1.08 -8.53
C VAL A 69 6.05 -1.23 -9.72
N GLU A 70 5.93 -2.31 -10.50
CA GLU A 70 6.73 -2.54 -11.71
C GLU A 70 6.57 -1.38 -12.70
N THR A 71 5.32 -1.00 -13.00
CA THR A 71 5.04 0.13 -13.91
C THR A 71 5.60 1.46 -13.40
N LEU A 72 5.63 1.68 -12.09
CA LEU A 72 6.19 2.88 -11.47
C LEU A 72 7.72 2.87 -11.40
N ARG A 73 8.34 1.69 -11.33
CA ARG A 73 9.80 1.53 -11.26
C ARG A 73 10.47 1.95 -12.56
N ASP A 74 9.82 1.70 -13.70
CA ASP A 74 10.32 2.06 -15.02
C ASP A 74 10.31 3.59 -15.29
N ARG A 75 9.75 4.38 -14.37
CA ARG A 75 9.68 5.86 -14.49
C ARG A 75 10.72 6.54 -13.62
N GLU A 76 11.78 7.02 -14.25
CA GLU A 76 12.89 7.68 -13.57
C GLU A 76 12.58 9.08 -13.04
N ASP A 77 11.63 9.77 -13.66
CA ASP A 77 11.22 11.15 -13.37
C ASP A 77 10.08 11.24 -12.34
N CYS A 78 9.59 10.09 -11.87
CA CYS A 78 8.43 10.02 -11.00
C CYS A 78 8.83 9.89 -9.52
N GLY A 79 8.80 11.00 -8.77
CA GLY A 79 9.16 11.04 -7.35
C GLY A 79 8.00 11.24 -6.38
N GLU A 80 6.82 11.64 -6.87
CA GLU A 80 5.64 11.96 -6.05
C GLU A 80 4.43 11.13 -6.51
N ILE A 81 3.84 10.34 -5.61
CA ILE A 81 2.74 9.43 -5.91
C ILE A 81 1.51 9.82 -5.08
N GLY A 82 0.42 10.14 -5.78
CA GLY A 82 -0.88 10.39 -5.15
C GLY A 82 -1.56 9.08 -4.79
N LEU A 83 -2.12 9.01 -3.59
CA LEU A 83 -2.85 7.86 -3.10
C LEU A 83 -4.34 8.20 -3.00
N LEU A 84 -5.16 7.49 -3.77
CA LEU A 84 -6.60 7.52 -3.64
C LEU A 84 -7.11 6.13 -3.23
N LEU A 85 -6.91 5.81 -1.96
CA LEU A 85 -7.19 4.48 -1.42
C LEU A 85 -8.51 4.46 -0.66
N GLY A 86 -9.31 3.41 -0.88
CA GLY A 86 -10.48 3.10 -0.07
C GLY A 86 -10.13 2.55 1.32
N GLY A 87 -11.10 2.50 2.23
CA GLY A 87 -10.88 2.14 3.64
C GLY A 87 -10.27 0.76 3.88
N ASP A 88 -10.50 -0.20 2.99
CA ASP A 88 -9.99 -1.58 3.10
C ASP A 88 -8.69 -1.83 2.32
N THR A 89 -8.14 -0.80 1.66
CA THR A 89 -6.92 -0.91 0.87
C THR A 89 -5.68 -0.50 1.66
N TRP A 90 -4.58 -1.21 1.43
CA TRP A 90 -3.36 -1.08 2.21
C TRP A 90 -2.34 -0.20 1.52
N GLU A 91 -1.95 0.87 2.20
CA GLU A 91 -0.92 1.78 1.69
C GLU A 91 0.49 1.18 1.84
N TYR A 92 0.79 0.61 3.00
CA TYR A 92 2.14 0.21 3.41
C TYR A 92 2.92 -0.66 2.40
N PRO A 93 2.33 -1.67 1.73
CA PRO A 93 3.08 -2.47 0.77
C PRO A 93 3.63 -1.64 -0.41
N PHE A 94 2.94 -0.59 -0.85
CA PHE A 94 3.48 0.28 -1.91
C PHE A 94 4.77 0.97 -1.47
N TRP A 95 4.80 1.49 -0.24
CA TRP A 95 5.98 2.14 0.33
C TRP A 95 7.14 1.16 0.36
N ALA A 96 6.95 0.01 0.99
CA ALA A 96 8.02 -0.97 1.17
C ALA A 96 8.54 -1.55 -0.15
N LEU A 97 7.69 -1.68 -1.18
CA LEU A 97 8.09 -2.20 -2.48
C LEU A 97 8.75 -1.12 -3.36
N LEU A 98 8.50 0.16 -3.13
CA LEU A 98 9.07 1.27 -3.89
C LEU A 98 10.29 1.92 -3.22
N ASP A 99 10.49 1.68 -1.92
CA ASP A 99 11.62 2.18 -1.11
C ASP A 99 12.99 1.58 -1.52
N ASP A 100 12.98 0.45 -2.24
CA ASP A 100 14.19 -0.23 -2.73
C ASP A 100 14.88 0.49 -3.91
N ARG A 101 14.49 1.76 -4.20
CA ARG A 101 15.15 2.57 -5.24
C ARG A 101 16.32 3.37 -4.64
N PRO A 102 17.58 2.98 -4.89
CA PRO A 102 18.73 3.73 -4.37
C PRO A 102 18.74 5.17 -4.92
N GLY A 103 18.73 6.14 -3.99
CA GLY A 103 18.95 7.55 -4.31
C GLY A 103 17.72 8.36 -4.74
N LYS A 104 16.52 7.77 -4.77
CA LYS A 104 15.27 8.49 -5.10
C LYS A 104 14.13 8.13 -4.12
N PRO A 105 14.09 8.76 -2.93
CA PRO A 105 12.98 8.56 -2.01
C PRO A 105 11.68 9.00 -2.68
N MET A 106 10.66 8.13 -2.65
CA MET A 106 9.34 8.46 -3.16
C MET A 106 8.51 9.14 -2.08
N ARG A 107 7.83 10.23 -2.45
CA ARG A 107 6.85 10.88 -1.58
C ARG A 107 5.47 10.36 -1.93
N PHE A 108 4.77 9.84 -0.93
CA PHE A 108 3.37 9.45 -1.04
C PHE A 108 2.50 10.45 -0.28
N GLU A 109 1.40 10.88 -0.88
CA GLU A 109 0.40 11.69 -0.19
C GLU A 109 -1.00 11.24 -0.57
N HIS A 110 -1.91 11.24 0.40
CA HIS A 110 -3.33 11.03 0.11
C HIS A 110 -3.90 12.23 -0.62
N ILE A 111 -4.61 11.95 -1.70
CA ILE A 111 -5.45 12.93 -2.39
C ILE A 111 -6.92 12.64 -2.06
N ALA A 112 -7.76 13.66 -2.09
CA ALA A 112 -9.19 13.52 -1.78
C ALA A 112 -10.02 13.82 -3.01
N LEU A 113 -11.06 13.03 -3.26
CA LEU A 113 -12.06 13.37 -4.27
C LEU A 113 -12.91 14.55 -3.80
N GLU A 114 -13.07 15.54 -4.66
CA GLU A 114 -14.03 16.62 -4.45
C GLU A 114 -15.45 16.07 -4.62
N LYS A 115 -16.33 16.40 -3.67
CA LYS A 115 -17.74 16.01 -3.75
C LYS A 115 -18.43 16.89 -4.80
N ASN A 116 -19.16 16.25 -5.72
CA ASN A 116 -20.12 16.85 -6.68
C ASN A 116 -19.63 17.25 -8.08
N GLU A 117 -18.53 16.70 -8.58
CA GLU A 117 -18.17 16.89 -10.00
C GLU A 117 -18.45 15.62 -10.83
N SER A 118 -19.01 15.79 -12.04
CA SER A 118 -19.23 14.72 -13.02
C SER A 118 -17.92 14.17 -13.61
N LEU A 119 -16.83 14.89 -13.39
CA LEU A 119 -15.45 14.45 -13.58
C LEU A 119 -14.87 14.21 -12.19
N VAL A 120 -14.13 13.12 -12.02
CA VAL A 120 -13.53 12.77 -10.73
C VAL A 120 -12.35 13.72 -10.49
N LYS A 121 -12.66 14.87 -9.90
CA LYS A 121 -11.70 15.86 -9.49
C LYS A 121 -11.16 15.49 -8.13
N ALA A 122 -9.85 15.47 -8.01
CA ALA A 122 -9.13 15.28 -6.78
C ALA A 122 -8.46 16.59 -6.39
N SER A 123 -8.23 16.76 -5.10
CA SER A 123 -7.43 17.84 -4.53
C SER A 123 -6.40 17.27 -3.57
N SER A 124 -5.25 17.93 -3.47
CA SER A 124 -4.25 17.68 -2.44
C SER A 124 -4.38 18.71 -1.33
N ALA A 125 -4.20 18.30 -0.07
CA ALA A 125 -4.11 19.25 1.05
C ALA A 125 -2.83 20.11 0.98
N TYR A 126 -1.82 19.68 0.22
CA TYR A 126 -0.53 20.33 0.10
C TYR A 126 -0.34 20.94 -1.28
N LYS A 127 -0.31 22.28 -1.36
CA LYS A 127 -0.10 23.03 -2.62
C LYS A 127 1.23 22.74 -3.33
N ALA A 128 2.23 22.22 -2.61
CA ALA A 128 3.54 21.87 -3.14
C ALA A 128 3.66 20.37 -3.51
N PHE A 129 2.54 19.65 -3.63
CA PHE A 129 2.51 18.25 -4.04
C PHE A 129 1.90 18.15 -5.44
N SER A 130 2.70 17.66 -6.39
CA SER A 130 2.35 17.51 -7.79
C SER A 130 2.71 16.09 -8.24
N PRO A 131 1.84 15.09 -7.98
CA PRO A 131 2.17 13.71 -8.24
C PRO A 131 2.33 13.45 -9.74
N CYS A 132 3.30 12.63 -10.11
CA CYS A 132 3.47 12.11 -11.48
C CYS A 132 2.51 10.95 -11.78
N ALA A 133 2.08 10.25 -10.73
CA ALA A 133 1.21 9.11 -10.81
C ALA A 133 0.23 9.07 -9.64
N ILE A 134 -0.94 8.49 -9.87
CA ILE A 134 -1.95 8.27 -8.83
C ILE A 134 -2.26 6.78 -8.77
N ILE A 135 -2.06 6.18 -7.59
CA ILE A 135 -2.53 4.83 -7.29
C ILE A 135 -3.91 4.96 -6.68
N ALA A 136 -4.87 4.21 -7.21
CA ALA A 136 -6.22 4.22 -6.72
C ALA A 136 -6.74 2.82 -6.43
N SER A 137 -7.66 2.70 -5.47
CA SER A 137 -8.32 1.43 -5.19
C SER A 137 -9.82 1.55 -4.91
N GLU A 138 -10.53 0.45 -5.15
CA GLU A 138 -11.95 0.24 -4.82
C GLU A 138 -12.81 1.52 -4.88
N ARG A 139 -12.97 2.01 -6.10
CA ARG A 139 -13.82 3.17 -6.38
C ARG A 139 -15.29 2.76 -6.62
N PRO A 140 -16.28 3.58 -6.22
CA PRO A 140 -17.64 3.47 -6.72
C PRO A 140 -17.74 3.77 -8.23
N ASP A 141 -16.83 4.59 -8.74
CA ASP A 141 -16.70 5.08 -10.12
C ASP A 141 -15.70 4.25 -10.96
N LYS A 142 -15.86 2.91 -10.93
CA LYS A 142 -14.89 1.91 -11.45
C LYS A 142 -14.43 2.08 -12.90
N ASP A 143 -15.15 2.85 -13.71
CA ASP A 143 -14.92 2.98 -15.15
C ASP A 143 -14.41 4.35 -15.59
N VAL A 144 -13.93 5.18 -14.68
CA VAL A 144 -13.46 6.52 -15.04
C VAL A 144 -12.09 6.42 -15.74
N PRO A 145 -11.98 6.86 -17.02
CA PRO A 145 -10.73 6.77 -17.77
C PRO A 145 -9.73 7.86 -17.36
N GLU A 146 -10.20 8.96 -16.78
CA GLU A 146 -9.40 10.16 -16.51
C GLU A 146 -9.72 10.78 -15.15
N LEU A 147 -8.67 11.20 -14.45
CA LEU A 147 -8.74 11.97 -13.22
C LEU A 147 -8.22 13.37 -13.45
N ARG A 148 -8.81 14.36 -12.78
CA ARG A 148 -8.23 15.70 -12.73
C ARG A 148 -7.76 15.99 -11.32
N LEU A 149 -6.53 16.42 -11.17
CA LEU A 149 -5.99 16.90 -9.90
C LEU A 149 -5.46 18.31 -10.17
N ASP A 150 -6.12 19.31 -9.58
CA ASP A 150 -5.91 20.72 -9.89
C ASP A 150 -6.00 21.00 -11.41
N ASP A 151 -4.91 21.50 -12.03
CA ASP A 151 -4.83 21.81 -13.47
C ASP A 151 -4.30 20.64 -14.33
N LYS A 152 -4.04 19.48 -13.72
CA LYS A 152 -3.45 18.31 -14.38
C LYS A 152 -4.47 17.22 -14.66
N VAL A 153 -4.32 16.55 -15.79
CA VAL A 153 -5.15 15.42 -16.22
C VAL A 153 -4.33 14.15 -16.14
N TYR A 154 -4.89 13.10 -15.56
CA TYR A 154 -4.26 11.80 -15.43
C TYR A 154 -5.12 10.74 -16.12
N SER A 155 -4.57 10.03 -17.10
CA SER A 155 -5.26 8.89 -17.72
C SER A 155 -4.92 7.60 -17.01
N ARG A 156 -5.90 6.69 -16.95
CA ARG A 156 -5.70 5.32 -16.49
C ARG A 156 -4.79 4.58 -17.46
N GLU A 157 -3.59 4.28 -17.02
CA GLU A 157 -2.63 3.46 -17.76
C GLU A 157 -2.96 1.98 -17.61
N TRP A 158 -3.34 1.60 -16.39
CA TRP A 158 -3.46 0.19 -16.03
C TRP A 158 -4.50 -0.02 -14.93
N HIS A 159 -5.12 -1.20 -14.92
CA HIS A 159 -6.08 -1.63 -13.92
C HIS A 159 -6.04 -3.15 -13.72
N GLN A 160 -5.96 -3.56 -12.45
CA GLN A 160 -6.27 -4.92 -12.02
C GLN A 160 -6.90 -4.82 -10.64
N ALA A 161 -8.16 -5.25 -10.53
CA ALA A 161 -8.90 -5.15 -9.28
C ALA A 161 -8.09 -5.70 -8.09
N PRO A 162 -8.01 -4.96 -6.96
CA PRO A 162 -8.70 -3.70 -6.70
C PRO A 162 -7.92 -2.43 -7.08
N VAL A 163 -6.74 -2.52 -7.70
CA VAL A 163 -5.81 -1.40 -7.93
C VAL A 163 -5.91 -0.85 -9.35
N SER A 164 -5.82 0.47 -9.48
CA SER A 164 -5.66 1.20 -10.75
C SER A 164 -4.48 2.14 -10.67
N LEU A 165 -3.78 2.31 -11.78
CA LEU A 165 -2.69 3.27 -11.93
C LEU A 165 -3.08 4.33 -12.96
N PHE A 166 -2.96 5.60 -12.56
CA PHE A 166 -3.18 6.76 -13.42
C PHE A 166 -1.89 7.56 -13.54
N LEU A 167 -1.64 8.11 -14.72
CA LEU A 167 -0.42 8.84 -15.06
C LEU A 167 -0.74 10.19 -15.67
N GLU A 168 0.07 11.19 -15.36
CA GLU A 168 -0.09 12.53 -15.92
C GLU A 168 -0.01 12.51 -17.46
N GLN A 169 -1.01 13.10 -18.11
CA GLN A 169 -1.00 13.32 -19.55
C GLN A 169 -0.14 14.56 -19.86
N PHE A 170 0.90 14.38 -20.67
CA PHE A 170 1.59 15.50 -21.30
C PHE A 170 0.67 16.11 -22.37
N VAL A 171 -0.03 17.20 -22.03
CA VAL A 171 -0.72 18.01 -23.03
C VAL A 171 0.36 18.75 -23.83
N SER A 172 0.68 18.24 -25.03
CA SER A 172 1.53 18.96 -25.97
C SER A 172 0.96 20.37 -26.21
N PRO A 173 1.76 21.44 -26.15
CA PRO A 173 1.28 22.83 -26.18
C PRO A 173 0.60 23.25 -27.50
N GLU A 174 0.47 22.37 -28.49
CA GLU A 174 -0.04 22.67 -29.83
C GLU A 174 -1.58 22.80 -29.94
N LYS A 175 -2.35 22.52 -28.86
CA LYS A 175 -3.83 22.60 -28.87
C LYS A 175 -4.43 23.67 -27.97
N ARG A 176 -3.68 24.70 -27.60
CA ARG A 176 -4.19 25.91 -26.91
C ARG A 176 -4.16 27.10 -27.88
N GLY A 177 -4.93 27.02 -28.96
CA GLY A 177 -4.94 28.04 -30.00
C GLY A 177 -5.97 27.77 -31.09
N LYS A 178 -7.25 27.88 -30.75
CA LYS A 178 -8.31 28.28 -31.68
C LYS A 178 -9.22 29.27 -31.00
#